data_AF-A0A971ZAU1-F1
#
_entry.id   AF-A0A971ZAU1-F1
#
_cell.length_a   1.000
_cell.length_b   1.000
_cell.length_c   1.000
_cell.angle_alpha   90.00
_cell.angle_beta   90.00
_cell.angle_gamma   90.00
#
_symmetry.space_group_name_H-M   'P 1'
#
loop_
_entity.id
_entity.type
_entity.pdbx_description
1 polymer ?
#
loop_
_entity_poly.entity_id
_entity_poly.type
_entity_poly.pdbx_seq_one_letter_code
_entity_poly.pdbx_strand_id
1 'polypeptide(L)'
;MDVSPRPEREEFFKKMIEEFNKKYPDIEVDYQTVPWDDAATKLTNMGAAKQLPDVINIYFGWIPQFTAAEWMIPLDTYLEK
;
A
#
# COMPACT_ATOMS: atom_id res chain seq x y z
N MET A 1 -0.02 2.43 -1.93
CA MET A 1 -0.02 3.71 -1.18
C MET A 1 0.97 3.67 -0.02
N ASP A 2 1.78 4.72 0.14
CA ASP A 2 2.69 4.93 1.28
C ASP A 2 2.10 5.93 2.29
N VAL A 3 2.23 5.64 3.58
CA VAL A 3 1.64 6.43 4.68
C VAL A 3 2.65 7.35 5.39
N SER A 4 3.87 7.46 4.87
CA SER A 4 4.95 8.24 5.47
C SER A 4 5.84 8.88 4.39
N PRO A 5 5.33 9.84 3.60
CA PRO A 5 6.08 10.47 2.54
C PRO A 5 7.32 11.18 3.09
N ARG A 6 8.47 10.88 2.49
CA ARG A 6 9.74 11.61 2.65
C ARG A 6 10.46 11.59 1.31
N PRO A 7 11.20 12.64 0.92
CA PRO A 7 11.85 12.70 -0.39
C PRO A 7 12.68 11.45 -0.72
N GLU A 8 13.47 10.97 0.24
CA GLU A 8 14.35 9.81 0.05
C GLU A 8 13.56 8.51 -0.12
N ARG A 9 12.44 8.38 0.60
CA ARG A 9 11.56 7.22 0.53
C ARG A 9 10.75 7.20 -0.76
N GLU A 10 10.30 8.36 -1.21
CA GLU A 10 9.61 8.51 -2.48
C GLU A 10 10.54 8.18 -3.65
N GLU A 11 11.79 8.68 -3.62
CA GLU A 11 12.81 8.31 -4.62
C GLU A 11 13.08 6.80 -4.60
N PHE A 12 13.19 6.20 -3.42
CA PHE A 12 13.37 4.76 -3.27
C PHE A 12 12.23 3.95 -3.91
N PHE A 13 10.97 4.28 -3.61
CA PHE A 13 9.83 3.58 -4.20
C PHE A 13 9.72 3.81 -5.70
N LYS A 14 9.95 5.04 -6.18
CA LYS A 14 9.93 5.33 -7.62
C LYS A 14 10.94 4.48 -8.38
N LYS A 15 12.17 4.35 -7.88
CA LYS A 15 13.20 3.48 -8.47
C LYS A 15 12.78 2.01 -8.47
N MET A 16 12.25 1.52 -7.34
CA MET A 16 11.77 0.14 -7.23
C MET A 16 10.61 -0.14 -8.21
N ILE A 17 9.69 0.81 -8.36
CA ILE A 17 8.55 0.72 -9.29
C ILE A 17 9.04 0.75 -10.74
N GLU A 18 10.02 1.60 -11.07
CA GLU A 18 10.62 1.60 -12.41
C GLU A 18 11.26 0.24 -12.76
N GLU A 19 11.98 -0.37 -11.82
CA GLU A 19 12.54 -1.72 -12.01
C GLU A 19 11.46 -2.79 -12.13
N PHE A 20 10.39 -2.69 -11.34
CA PHE A 20 9.24 -3.59 -11.41
C PHE A 20 8.54 -3.49 -12.77
N ASN A 21 8.21 -2.28 -13.24
CA ASN A 21 7.54 -2.06 -14.53
C ASN A 21 8.43 -2.50 -15.70
N LYS A 22 9.76 -2.36 -15.61
CA LYS A 22 10.69 -2.91 -16.62
C LYS A 22 10.64 -4.44 -16.68
N LYS A 23 10.50 -5.10 -15.53
CA LYS A 23 10.41 -6.56 -15.44
C LYS A 23 9.03 -7.09 -15.87
N TYR A 24 7.98 -6.34 -15.60
CA TYR A 24 6.59 -6.68 -15.89
C TYR A 24 5.94 -5.59 -16.76
N PRO A 25 6.21 -5.58 -18.08
CA PRO A 25 5.80 -4.48 -18.96
C PRO A 25 4.28 -4.33 -19.12
N ASP A 26 3.52 -5.36 -18.77
CA ASP A 26 2.05 -5.36 -18.81
C ASP A 26 1.42 -4.77 -17.53
N ILE A 27 2.23 -4.37 -16.55
CA ILE A 27 1.77 -3.82 -15.27
C ILE A 27 2.30 -2.39 -15.11
N GLU A 28 1.39 -1.46 -14.82
CA GLU A 28 1.71 -0.10 -14.43
C GLU A 28 1.33 0.12 -12.96
N VAL A 29 2.30 0.51 -12.14
CA VAL A 29 2.08 0.82 -10.72
C VAL A 29 1.89 2.32 -10.51
N ASP A 30 0.69 2.72 -10.08
CA ASP A 30 0.40 4.09 -9.62
C ASP A 30 0.88 4.30 -8.17
N TYR A 31 1.89 5.16 -8.00
CA TYR A 31 2.46 5.47 -6.69
C TYR A 31 1.74 6.63 -6.01
N GLN A 32 1.02 6.32 -4.93
CA GLN A 32 0.29 7.30 -4.14
C GLN A 32 0.86 7.41 -2.72
N THR A 33 0.83 8.61 -2.14
CA THR A 33 1.25 8.87 -0.77
C THR A 33 0.19 9.63 0.03
N VAL A 34 0.24 9.48 1.34
CA VAL A 34 -0.55 10.26 2.30
C VAL A 34 0.32 10.58 3.53
N PRO A 35 0.34 11.83 4.02
CA PRO A 35 1.00 12.18 5.28
C PRO A 35 0.51 11.32 6.44
N TRP A 36 1.42 10.99 7.36
CA TRP A 36 1.12 10.14 8.50
C TRP A 36 -0.09 10.60 9.31
N ASP A 37 -0.19 11.90 9.57
CA ASP A 37 -1.25 12.52 10.37
C ASP A 37 -2.65 12.30 9.76
N ASP A 38 -2.74 12.14 8.44
CA ASP A 38 -4.00 11.93 7.71
C ASP A 38 -4.25 10.46 7.35
N ALA A 39 -3.22 9.62 7.43
CA ALA A 39 -3.23 8.28 6.85
C ALA A 39 -4.31 7.37 7.45
N ALA A 40 -4.43 7.31 8.78
CA ALA A 40 -5.40 6.44 9.44
C ALA A 40 -6.84 6.76 9.05
N THR A 41 -7.20 8.05 9.08
CA THR A 41 -8.53 8.54 8.71
C THR A 41 -8.81 8.29 7.22
N LYS A 42 -7.85 8.62 6.35
CA LYS A 42 -7.99 8.43 4.90
C LYS A 42 -8.20 6.96 4.54
N LEU A 43 -7.36 6.08 5.06
CA LEU A 43 -7.47 4.63 4.78
C LEU A 43 -8.77 4.04 5.32
N THR A 44 -9.21 4.45 6.52
CA THR A 44 -10.49 3.97 7.09
C THR A 44 -11.68 4.41 6.23
N ASN A 45 -11.68 5.66 5.76
CA ASN A 45 -12.72 6.17 4.86
C ASN A 45 -12.71 5.45 3.51
N MET A 46 -11.53 5.21 2.93
CA MET A 46 -11.38 4.43 1.71
C MET A 46 -11.87 2.99 1.88
N GLY A 47 -11.56 2.36 3.02
CA GLY A 47 -12.06 1.02 3.38
C GLY A 47 -13.57 0.96 3.44
N ALA A 48 -14.21 1.89 4.14
CA ALA A 48 -15.66 2.00 4.20
C ALA A 48 -16.30 2.24 2.83
N ALA A 49 -15.63 3.01 1.97
CA ALA A 49 -16.05 3.28 0.60
C ALA A 49 -15.72 2.16 -0.40
N LYS A 50 -15.02 1.09 0.02
CA LYS A 50 -14.50 0.02 -0.85
C LYS A 50 -13.59 0.55 -1.97
N GLN A 51 -12.75 1.53 -1.62
CA GLN A 51 -11.84 2.23 -2.51
C GLN A 51 -10.39 2.14 -2.03
N LEU A 52 -10.04 1.12 -1.22
CA LEU A 52 -8.66 0.93 -0.79
C LEU A 52 -7.74 0.66 -2.00
N PRO A 53 -6.47 1.08 -1.95
CA PRO A 53 -5.48 0.71 -2.96
C PRO A 53 -5.23 -0.80 -2.93
N ASP A 54 -4.79 -1.36 -4.06
CA ASP A 54 -4.46 -2.79 -4.18
C ASP A 54 -3.30 -3.20 -3.26
N VAL A 55 -2.31 -2.31 -3.08
CA VAL A 55 -1.14 -2.52 -2.22
C VAL A 55 -0.95 -1.31 -1.31
N ILE A 56 -0.80 -1.55 0.00
CA ILE A 56 -0.63 -0.52 1.02
C ILE A 56 0.62 -0.82 1.84
N ASN A 57 1.52 0.17 1.97
CA ASN A 57 2.55 0.16 3.00
C ASN A 57 1.90 0.64 4.31
N ILE A 58 1.36 -0.29 5.09
CA ILE A 58 0.56 0.00 6.28
C ILE A 58 1.40 -0.06 7.56
N TYR A 59 1.06 0.77 8.54
CA TYR A 59 1.62 0.65 9.89
C TYR A 59 1.09 -0.61 10.59
N PHE A 60 1.99 -1.39 11.18
CA PHE A 60 1.66 -2.68 11.79
C PHE A 60 0.57 -2.59 12.87
N GLY A 61 0.47 -1.47 13.58
CA GLY A 61 -0.56 -1.27 14.61
C GLY A 61 -1.98 -1.20 14.07
N TRP A 62 -2.18 -0.96 12.77
CA TRP A 62 -3.49 -0.92 12.13
C TRP A 62 -3.94 -2.26 11.56
N ILE A 63 -3.01 -3.23 11.42
CA ILE A 63 -3.29 -4.55 10.84
C ILE A 63 -4.48 -5.24 11.53
N PRO A 64 -4.59 -5.32 12.87
CA PRO A 64 -5.71 -6.01 13.51
C PRO A 64 -7.09 -5.47 13.11
N GLN A 65 -7.22 -4.13 13.00
CA GLN A 65 -8.46 -3.49 12.59
C GLN A 65 -8.79 -3.79 11.12
N PHE A 66 -7.79 -3.74 10.24
CA PHE A 66 -7.98 -3.98 8.81
C PHE A 66 -8.30 -5.45 8.53
N THR A 67 -7.74 -6.38 9.30
CA THR A 67 -8.07 -7.81 9.21
C THR A 67 -9.50 -8.04 9.70
N ALA A 68 -9.88 -7.45 10.85
CA ALA A 68 -11.24 -7.58 11.39
C ALA A 68 -12.31 -6.98 10.46
N ALA A 69 -11.95 -5.96 9.67
CA ALA A 69 -12.81 -5.35 8.66
C ALA A 69 -12.82 -6.11 7.30
N GLU A 70 -12.09 -7.22 7.19
CA GLU A 70 -11.95 -8.03 5.96
C GLU A 70 -11.38 -7.23 4.77
N TRP A 71 -10.54 -6.23 5.04
CA TRP A 71 -9.91 -5.38 4.03
C TRP A 71 -8.56 -5.87 3.53
N MET A 72 -8.03 -6.95 4.11
CA MET A 72 -6.75 -7.53 3.72
C MET A 72 -6.92 -8.95 3.25
N ILE A 73 -6.26 -9.28 2.14
CA ILE A 73 -6.18 -10.64 1.63
C ILE A 73 -5.07 -11.40 2.36
N PRO A 74 -5.29 -12.67 2.75
CA PRO A 74 -4.21 -13.52 3.22
C PRO A 74 -3.22 -13.78 2.07
N LEU A 75 -1.92 -13.70 2.36
CA LEU A 75 -0.87 -13.90 1.36
C LEU A 75 -0.28 -15.31 1.38
N ASP A 76 -0.72 -16.18 2.30
CA ASP A 76 -0.16 -17.53 2.51
C ASP A 76 -0.12 -18.38 1.23
N THR A 77 -1.09 -18.19 0.32
CA THR A 77 -1.16 -18.92 -0.96
C THR A 77 -0.23 -18.37 -2.04
N TYR A 78 0.34 -17.19 -1.84
CA TYR A 78 1.19 -16.48 -2.82
C TYR A 78 2.68 -16.53 -2.45
N LEU A 79 3.01 -16.92 -1.22
CA LEU A 79 4.38 -17.01 -0.73
C LEU A 79 4.88 -18.45 -0.82
N GLU A 80 6.01 -18.65 -1.51
CA GLU A 80 6.76 -19.91 -1.41
C GLU A 80 7.45 -19.98 -0.03
N LYS A 81 7.52 -21.18 0.55
CA LYS A 81 8.12 -21.42 1.87
C LYS A 81 9.64 -21.43 1.85
#